data_AF-A0A353X5X8-F1
#
_entry.id   AF-A0A353X5X8-F1
#
_cell.length_a   1.000
_cell.length_b   1.000
_cell.length_c   1.000
_cell.angle_alpha   90.00
_cell.angle_beta   90.00
_cell.angle_gamma   90.00
#
_symmetry.space_group_name_H-M   'P 1'
#
loop_
_entity.id
_entity.type
_entity.pdbx_description
1 polymer ?
#
loop_
_entity_poly.entity_id
_entity_poly.type
_entity_poly.pdbx_seq_one_letter_code
_entity_poly.pdbx_strand_id
1 'polypeptide(L)'
;MRPLSYSAGRVTAKICSRKFVALGRVLRHWEDIVGADLAAKAQPVRLTYRRTKGKDKPTATLHIATTPAQSTALHYQSGVILERINQVFGERWIARLAFVVHH
;
A
#
# COMPACT_ATOMS: atom_id res chain seq x y z
N MET A 1 -38.13 -9.23 0.88
CA MET A 1 -36.89 -9.32 1.70
C MET A 1 -35.70 -8.74 0.95
N ARG A 2 -35.30 -7.51 1.31
CA ARG A 2 -33.99 -6.82 1.17
C ARG A 2 -34.29 -5.34 1.52
N PRO A 3 -33.49 -4.69 2.39
CA PRO A 3 -32.41 -3.88 1.84
C PRO A 3 -31.17 -3.82 2.77
N LEU A 4 -29.99 -4.05 2.23
CA LEU A 4 -28.71 -3.80 2.93
C LEU A 4 -27.78 -3.01 2.01
N SER A 5 -28.14 -1.75 1.75
CA SER A 5 -27.29 -0.79 1.05
C SER A 5 -27.62 0.64 1.50
N TYR A 6 -27.41 0.97 2.78
CA TYR A 6 -27.35 2.38 3.18
C TYR A 6 -26.57 2.59 4.48
N SER A 7 -25.25 2.42 4.44
CA SER A 7 -24.33 2.91 5.50
C SER A 7 -22.89 3.00 4.96
N ALA A 8 -22.70 3.70 3.84
CA ALA A 8 -21.36 3.95 3.27
C ALA A 8 -21.08 5.42 2.97
N GLY A 9 -21.95 6.35 3.37
CA GLY A 9 -21.79 7.78 3.07
C GLY A 9 -20.72 8.48 3.92
N ARG A 10 -20.75 8.32 5.25
CA ARG A 10 -19.85 9.06 6.15
C ARG A 10 -18.49 8.39 6.43
N VAL A 11 -18.38 7.08 6.20
CA VAL A 11 -17.14 6.32 6.47
C VAL A 11 -16.15 6.40 5.31
N THR A 12 -16.62 6.73 4.10
CA THR A 12 -15.79 6.72 2.88
C THR A 12 -14.89 7.96 2.79
N ALA A 13 -15.37 9.14 3.20
CA ALA A 13 -14.58 10.37 3.18
C ALA A 13 -13.35 10.30 4.10
N LYS A 14 -13.52 9.91 5.38
CA LYS A 14 -12.41 9.78 6.35
C LYS A 14 -11.35 8.75 5.93
N ILE A 15 -11.76 7.65 5.31
CA ILE A 15 -10.83 6.59 4.87
C ILE A 15 -10.01 7.06 3.67
N CYS A 16 -10.61 7.78 2.72
CA CYS A 16 -9.86 8.39 1.63
C CYS A 16 -8.80 9.36 2.16
N SER A 17 -9.17 10.29 3.04
CA SER A 17 -8.21 11.24 3.62
C SER A 17 -7.04 10.54 4.32
N ARG A 18 -7.31 9.51 5.14
CA ARG A 18 -6.25 8.74 5.83
C ARG A 18 -5.34 7.99 4.85
N LYS A 19 -5.91 7.46 3.77
CA LYS A 19 -5.18 6.77 2.70
C LYS A 19 -4.22 7.71 1.96
N PHE A 20 -4.65 8.91 1.61
CA PHE A 20 -3.79 9.88 0.94
C PHE A 20 -2.65 10.36 1.85
N VAL A 21 -2.93 10.61 3.13
CA VAL A 21 -1.89 10.97 4.11
C VAL A 21 -0.88 9.85 4.28
N ALA A 22 -1.33 8.59 4.42
CA ALA A 22 -0.46 7.44 4.55
C ALA A 22 0.39 7.21 3.29
N LEU A 23 -0.22 7.32 2.09
CA LEU A 23 0.52 7.22 0.83
C LEU A 23 1.56 8.33 0.69
N GLY A 24 1.23 9.57 1.04
CA GLY A 24 2.18 10.69 1.02
C GLY A 24 3.36 10.49 1.97
N ARG A 25 3.12 9.90 3.15
CA ARG A 25 4.19 9.50 4.07
C ARG A 25 5.08 8.42 3.49
N VAL A 26 4.50 7.37 2.89
CA VAL A 26 5.26 6.31 2.21
C VAL A 26 6.10 6.89 1.08
N LEU A 27 5.53 7.74 0.23
CA LEU A 27 6.25 8.40 -0.86
C LEU A 27 7.47 9.18 -0.36
N ARG A 28 7.33 9.94 0.74
CA ARG A 28 8.42 10.73 1.32
C ARG A 28 9.59 9.89 1.82
N HIS A 29 9.33 8.68 2.31
CA HIS A 29 10.38 7.76 2.78
C HIS A 29 10.69 6.64 1.78
N TRP A 30 10.10 6.68 0.59
CA TRP A 30 10.22 5.57 -0.36
C TRP A 30 11.66 5.35 -0.81
N GLU A 31 12.39 6.44 -1.06
CA GLU A 31 13.82 6.40 -1.40
C GLU A 31 14.68 5.80 -0.27
N ASP A 32 14.30 5.98 0.99
CA ASP A 32 14.99 5.36 2.14
C ASP A 32 14.66 3.86 2.25
N ILE A 33 13.40 3.49 1.95
CA ILE A 33 12.89 2.12 2.01
C ILE A 33 13.47 1.23 0.90
N VAL A 34 13.56 1.71 -0.34
CA VAL A 34 14.04 0.91 -1.49
C VAL A 34 15.38 1.36 -2.05
N GLY A 35 15.84 2.56 -1.73
CA GLY A 35 17.01 3.18 -2.35
C GLY A 35 16.66 4.01 -3.59
N ALA A 36 17.46 5.03 -3.89
CA ALA A 36 17.21 5.98 -4.99
C ALA A 36 17.09 5.32 -6.38
N ASP A 37 17.94 4.31 -6.68
CA ASP A 37 17.90 3.61 -7.99
C ASP A 37 16.58 2.85 -8.20
N LEU A 38 16.11 2.13 -7.16
CA LEU A 38 14.84 1.41 -7.22
C LEU A 38 13.66 2.37 -7.15
N ALA A 39 13.73 3.46 -6.39
CA ALA A 39 12.66 4.45 -6.30
C ALA A 39 12.37 5.14 -7.64
N ALA A 40 13.37 5.29 -8.51
CA ALA A 40 13.18 5.79 -9.86
C ALA A 40 12.39 4.82 -10.76
N LYS A 41 12.55 3.51 -10.52
CA LYS A 41 11.98 2.42 -11.37
C LYS A 41 10.69 1.84 -10.80
N ALA A 42 10.46 1.97 -9.51
CA ALA A 42 9.35 1.42 -8.77
C ALA A 42 8.78 2.48 -7.83
N GLN A 43 7.52 2.87 -8.02
CA GLN A 43 6.89 3.94 -7.25
C GLN A 43 5.54 3.53 -6.69
N PRO A 44 5.22 3.85 -5.42
CA PRO A 44 3.94 3.55 -4.83
C PRO A 44 2.86 4.45 -5.43
N VAL A 45 1.94 3.87 -6.19
CA VAL A 45 0.89 4.60 -6.90
C VAL A 45 -0.42 4.64 -6.12
N ARG A 46 -0.70 3.61 -5.32
CA ARG A 46 -1.99 3.51 -4.63
C ARG A 46 -1.91 2.63 -3.40
N LEU A 47 -2.62 3.03 -2.36
CA LEU A 47 -2.74 2.26 -1.13
C LEU A 47 -4.17 1.75 -0.93
N THR A 48 -4.40 0.46 -0.89
CA THR A 48 -5.75 -0.13 -0.82
C THR A 48 -5.98 -0.76 0.55
N TYR A 49 -6.91 -0.24 1.34
CA TYR A 49 -7.28 -0.85 2.62
C TYR A 49 -8.31 -1.96 2.39
N ARG A 50 -8.03 -3.15 2.93
CA ARG A 50 -8.98 -4.26 2.95
C ARG A 50 -9.83 -4.15 4.20
N ARG A 51 -11.14 -3.95 4.01
CA ARG A 51 -12.11 -4.09 5.10
C ARG A 51 -12.29 -5.57 5.39
N THR A 52 -11.67 -6.04 6.47
CA THR A 52 -11.96 -7.35 7.04
C THR A 52 -13.31 -7.29 7.76
N LYS A 53 -14.23 -8.20 7.43
CA LYS A 53 -15.50 -8.36 8.14
C LYS A 53 -15.20 -9.17 9.41
N GLY A 54 -14.87 -8.51 10.52
CA GLY A 54 -14.57 -9.17 11.79
C GLY A 54 -13.83 -8.27 12.78
N LYS A 55 -13.33 -8.86 13.87
CA LYS A 55 -12.48 -8.21 14.89
C LYS A 55 -11.03 -7.97 14.42
N ASP A 56 -10.70 -8.36 13.19
CA ASP A 56 -9.33 -8.24 12.67
C ASP A 56 -8.95 -6.78 12.38
N LYS A 57 -7.67 -6.46 12.57
CA LYS A 57 -7.16 -5.10 12.29
C LYS A 57 -7.28 -4.82 10.79
N PRO A 58 -7.68 -3.61 10.38
CA PRO A 58 -7.72 -3.25 8.96
C PRO A 58 -6.30 -3.31 8.38
N THR A 59 -6.11 -4.12 7.34
CA THR A 59 -4.83 -4.27 6.65
C THR A 59 -4.83 -3.47 5.34
N ALA A 60 -3.65 -2.99 4.94
CA ALA A 60 -3.46 -2.26 3.69
C ALA A 60 -2.60 -3.04 2.70
N THR A 61 -2.91 -2.86 1.42
CA THR A 61 -2.12 -3.35 0.29
C THR A 61 -1.53 -2.15 -0.44
N LEU A 62 -0.21 -2.10 -0.57
CA LEU A 62 0.47 -1.04 -1.31
C LEU A 62 0.67 -1.49 -2.76
N HIS A 63 0.15 -0.71 -3.70
CA HIS A 63 0.35 -0.91 -5.13
C HIS A 63 1.53 -0.08 -5.59
N ILE A 64 2.48 -0.74 -6.22
CA ILE A 64 3.74 -0.17 -6.71
C ILE A 64 3.74 -0.32 -8.23
N ALA A 65 3.80 0.80 -8.94
CA ALA A 65 4.05 0.81 -10.37
C ALA A 65 5.53 0.52 -10.60
N THR A 66 5.85 -0.46 -11.44
CA THR A 66 7.23 -0.81 -11.79
C THR A 66 7.36 -1.18 -13.25
N THR A 67 8.57 -1.14 -13.77
CA THR A 67 8.89 -1.67 -15.10
C THR A 67 8.86 -3.21 -15.11
N PRO A 68 8.53 -3.84 -16.27
CA PRO A 68 8.48 -5.30 -16.39
C PRO A 68 9.82 -5.96 -16.05
N ALA A 69 10.94 -5.32 -16.45
CA ALA A 69 12.29 -5.84 -16.21
C ALA A 69 12.65 -5.97 -14.71
N GLN A 70 12.04 -5.15 -13.84
CA GLN A 70 12.31 -5.13 -12.40
C GLN A 70 11.21 -5.79 -11.57
N SER A 71 10.03 -6.03 -12.16
CA SER A 71 8.86 -6.55 -11.44
C SER A 71 9.13 -7.88 -10.73
N THR A 72 9.85 -8.80 -11.38
CA THR A 72 10.16 -10.12 -10.80
C THR A 72 11.09 -9.99 -9.59
N ALA A 73 12.19 -9.22 -9.73
CA ALA A 73 13.14 -9.00 -8.64
C ALA A 73 12.46 -8.34 -7.42
N LEU A 74 11.65 -7.31 -7.65
CA LEU A 74 10.88 -6.64 -6.60
C LEU A 74 9.88 -7.57 -5.93
N HIS A 75 9.26 -8.48 -6.69
CA HIS A 75 8.35 -9.47 -6.12
C HIS A 75 9.06 -10.40 -5.14
N TYR A 76 10.28 -10.86 -5.44
CA TYR A 76 11.10 -11.60 -4.47
C TYR A 76 11.51 -10.75 -3.27
N GLN A 77 11.83 -9.47 -3.48
CA GLN A 77 12.22 -8.55 -2.42
C GLN A 77 11.02 -7.99 -1.64
N SER A 78 9.79 -8.33 -1.98
CA SER A 78 8.58 -7.81 -1.34
C SER A 78 8.58 -7.98 0.17
N GLY A 79 9.07 -9.12 0.66
CA GLY A 79 9.20 -9.40 2.08
C GLY A 79 10.12 -8.40 2.76
N VAL A 80 11.31 -8.21 2.21
CA VAL A 80 12.31 -7.25 2.71
C VAL A 80 11.75 -5.82 2.67
N ILE A 81 11.11 -5.42 1.57
CA ILE A 81 10.50 -4.10 1.44
C ILE A 81 9.41 -3.89 2.50
N LEU A 82 8.56 -4.89 2.74
CA LEU A 82 7.57 -4.84 3.82
C LEU A 82 8.21 -4.68 5.19
N GLU A 83 9.29 -5.41 5.48
CA GLU A 83 10.01 -5.27 6.75
C GLU A 83 10.60 -3.87 6.91
N ARG A 84 11.23 -3.33 5.86
CA ARG A 84 11.78 -1.96 5.87
C ARG A 84 10.70 -0.91 6.07
N ILE A 85 9.55 -1.04 5.40
CA ILE A 85 8.37 -0.19 5.65
C ILE A 85 7.97 -0.26 7.13
N ASN A 86 7.85 -1.46 7.68
CA ASN A 86 7.45 -1.64 9.08
C ASN A 86 8.47 -1.04 10.04
N GLN A 87 9.77 -1.08 9.72
CA GLN A 87 10.83 -0.45 10.51
C GLN A 87 10.74 1.08 10.47
N VAL A 88 10.55 1.67 9.28
CA VAL A 88 10.43 3.13 9.12
C VAL A 88 9.20 3.69 9.85
N PHE A 89 8.06 2.99 9.77
CA PHE A 89 6.81 3.47 10.36
C PHE A 89 6.56 2.96 11.78
N GLY A 90 7.28 1.92 12.24
CA GLY A 90 7.07 1.29 13.55
C GLY A 90 5.75 0.53 13.69
N GLU A 91 4.96 0.38 12.63
CA GLU A 91 3.67 -0.31 12.63
C GLU A 91 3.47 -1.19 11.40
N ARG A 92 2.92 -2.39 11.61
CA ARG A 92 2.60 -3.35 10.54
C ARG A 92 1.17 -3.16 10.03
N TRP A 93 0.94 -2.05 9.34
CA TRP A 93 -0.36 -1.75 8.73
C TRP A 93 -0.42 -2.12 7.24
N ILE A 94 0.73 -2.22 6.56
CA ILE A 94 0.82 -2.77 5.20
C ILE A 94 1.06 -4.28 5.31
N ALA A 95 0.08 -5.06 4.84
CA ALA A 95 0.14 -6.52 4.88
C ALA A 95 0.63 -7.13 3.57
N ARG A 96 0.48 -6.42 2.45
CA ARG A 96 0.79 -6.96 1.13
C ARG A 96 1.28 -5.87 0.18
N LEU A 97 2.20 -6.23 -0.70
CA LEU A 97 2.60 -5.43 -1.85
C LEU A 97 1.97 -6.01 -3.12
N ALA A 98 1.52 -5.14 -4.01
CA ALA A 98 1.01 -5.49 -5.32
C ALA A 98 1.81 -4.71 -6.36
N PHE A 99 2.40 -5.41 -7.32
CA PHE A 99 3.16 -4.78 -8.39
C PHE A 99 2.26 -4.61 -9.61
N VAL A 100 2.17 -3.38 -10.09
CA VAL A 100 1.44 -3.02 -11.31
C VAL A 100 2.50 -2.73 -12.36
N VAL A 101 2.56 -3.57 -13.37
CA VAL A 101 3.49 -3.39 -14.49
C VAL A 101 2.81 -2.47 -15.50
N HIS A 102 3.42 -1.32 -15.77
CA HIS A 102 3.02 -0.47 -16.88
C HIS A 102 3.81 -0.90 -18.13
N HIS A 103 3.08 -1.05 -19.24
CA HIS A 103 3.55 -1.64 -20.49
C HIS A 103 3.79 -0.56 -21.56
#